data_AF-A0A095ALV3-F1
#
_entry.id   AF-A0A095ALV3-F1
#
_cell.length_a   1.000
_cell.length_b   1.000
_cell.length_c   1.000
_cell.angle_alpha   90.00
_cell.angle_beta   90.00
_cell.angle_gamma   90.00
#
_symmetry.space_group_name_H-M   'P 1'
#
loop_
_entity.id
_entity.type
_entity.pdbx_description
1 polymer ?
#
loop_
_entity_poly.entity_id
_entity_poly.type
_entity_poly.pdbx_seq_one_letter_code
_entity_poly.pdbx_strand_id
1 'polypeptide(L)'
;MPLRKVCKTLVQQFAGEPLDPPIPSRISEWARMFSENIPIYFMNLHGAQSLTEVLKTMEVGVKDSGVEHIVIDNLQFLLGAGDGAFVERFQRQDHYIQELRAFATEKGTHVTIVAHPRKEETGRLLSINSLYGGGKISQEADNIMFLQVDSSTSIPKKYLQRKKLYCRLTVTKDTTDTCSV
;
A
#
# COMPACT_ATOMS: atom_id res chain seq x y z
N MET A 1 -11.82 -0.02 -4.85
CA MET A 1 -12.57 1.22 -4.59
C MET A 1 -12.51 2.10 -5.84
N PRO A 2 -13.60 2.74 -6.32
CA PRO A 2 -13.53 3.59 -7.50
C PRO A 2 -12.56 4.76 -7.28
N LEU A 3 -11.72 5.08 -8.28
CA LEU A 3 -10.70 6.14 -8.22
C LEU A 3 -11.26 7.46 -7.68
N ARG A 4 -12.45 7.86 -8.13
CA ARG A 4 -13.15 9.07 -7.65
C ARG A 4 -13.33 9.11 -6.13
N LYS A 5 -13.64 7.97 -5.50
CA LYS A 5 -13.80 7.92 -4.03
C LYS A 5 -12.45 8.08 -3.34
N VAL A 6 -11.39 7.49 -3.89
CA VAL A 6 -10.03 7.58 -3.33
C VAL A 6 -9.55 9.03 -3.39
N CYS A 7 -9.68 9.69 -4.56
CA CYS A 7 -9.30 11.09 -4.71
C CYS A 7 -10.10 12.00 -3.76
N LYS A 8 -11.40 11.75 -3.58
CA LYS A 8 -12.21 12.51 -2.60
C LYS A 8 -11.63 12.38 -1.18
N THR A 9 -11.33 11.16 -0.74
CA THR A 9 -10.76 10.92 0.59
C THR A 9 -9.39 11.60 0.74
N LEU A 10 -8.51 11.47 -0.26
CA LEU A 10 -7.17 12.06 -0.23
C LEU A 10 -7.21 13.59 -0.18
N VAL A 11 -8.05 14.23 -0.99
CA VAL A 11 -8.21 15.69 -0.98
C VAL A 11 -8.77 16.16 0.35
N GLN A 12 -9.74 15.45 0.93
CA GLN A 12 -10.27 15.78 2.25
C GLN A 12 -9.22 15.61 3.36
N GLN A 13 -8.39 14.55 3.29
CA GLN A 13 -7.28 14.35 4.22
C GLN A 13 -6.22 15.45 4.11
N PHE A 14 -5.89 15.86 2.88
CA PHE A 14 -4.96 16.96 2.62
C PHE A 14 -5.50 18.31 3.12
N ALA A 15 -6.80 18.56 2.97
CA ALA A 15 -7.45 19.78 3.45
C ALA A 15 -7.47 19.88 4.99
N GLY A 16 -7.46 18.74 5.69
CA GLY A 16 -7.56 18.70 7.16
C GLY A 16 -8.93 19.10 7.70
N GLU A 17 -9.93 19.28 6.83
CA GLU A 17 -11.29 19.70 7.16
C GLU A 17 -12.33 18.87 6.40
N PRO A 18 -13.56 18.71 6.93
CA PRO A 18 -14.64 18.07 6.19
C PRO A 18 -15.05 18.91 4.98
N LEU A 19 -15.07 18.29 3.79
CA LEU A 19 -15.54 18.90 2.54
C LEU A 19 -17.01 18.55 2.24
N ASP A 20 -17.78 18.26 3.29
CA ASP A 20 -19.21 17.94 3.24
C ASP A 20 -19.96 18.94 4.14
N PRO A 21 -20.97 19.68 3.62
CA PRO A 21 -21.52 19.64 2.27
C PRO A 21 -20.53 20.11 1.18
N PRO A 22 -20.63 19.58 -0.05
CA PRO A 22 -19.68 19.87 -1.11
C PRO A 22 -19.87 21.29 -1.66
N ILE A 23 -18.99 22.21 -1.26
CA ILE A 23 -18.92 23.56 -1.85
C ILE A 23 -17.98 23.50 -3.06
N PRO A 24 -18.47 23.68 -4.31
CA PRO A 24 -17.67 23.43 -5.52
C PRO A 24 -16.39 24.25 -5.61
N SER A 25 -16.43 25.53 -5.22
CA SER A 25 -15.26 26.41 -5.22
C SER A 25 -14.18 25.92 -4.27
N ARG A 26 -14.55 25.55 -3.04
CA ARG A 26 -13.63 25.00 -2.04
C ARG A 26 -13.03 23.67 -2.46
N ILE A 27 -13.84 22.77 -3.00
CA ILE A 27 -13.34 21.49 -3.52
C ILE A 27 -12.33 21.72 -4.64
N SER A 28 -12.62 22.64 -5.56
CA SER A 28 -11.73 22.96 -6.69
C SER A 28 -10.41 23.57 -6.21
N GLU A 29 -10.46 24.45 -5.21
CA GLU A 29 -9.29 25.05 -4.59
C GLU A 29 -8.39 23.99 -3.94
N TRP A 30 -8.96 23.13 -3.09
CA TRP A 30 -8.23 22.04 -2.44
C TRP A 30 -7.70 21.01 -3.43
N ALA A 31 -8.47 20.67 -4.47
CA ALA A 31 -8.03 19.75 -5.52
C ALA A 31 -6.85 20.31 -6.31
N ARG A 32 -6.88 21.61 -6.65
CA ARG A 32 -5.76 22.29 -7.32
C ARG A 32 -4.51 22.26 -6.45
N MET A 33 -4.62 22.66 -5.19
CA MET A 33 -3.48 22.63 -4.26
C MET A 33 -2.95 21.22 -4.06
N PHE A 34 -3.82 20.22 -3.93
CA PHE A 34 -3.40 18.82 -3.86
C PHE A 34 -2.60 18.39 -5.09
N SER A 35 -3.07 18.70 -6.31
CA SER A 35 -2.38 18.34 -7.55
C SER A 35 -1.02 19.02 -7.74
N GLU A 36 -0.85 20.23 -7.20
CA GLU A 36 0.39 20.99 -7.30
C GLU A 36 1.43 20.57 -6.26
N ASN A 37 0.97 20.12 -5.08
CA ASN A 37 1.86 19.84 -3.95
C ASN A 37 2.15 18.35 -3.73
N ILE A 38 1.29 17.46 -4.23
CA ILE A 38 1.40 16.01 -3.99
C ILE A 38 1.69 15.29 -5.30
N PRO A 39 2.94 14.83 -5.55
CA PRO A 39 3.28 14.04 -6.72
C PRO A 39 2.76 12.61 -6.55
N ILE A 40 1.49 12.38 -6.92
CA ILE A 40 0.84 11.07 -6.84
C ILE A 40 0.29 10.65 -8.20
N TYR A 41 0.55 9.39 -8.55
CA TYR A 41 0.05 8.75 -9.76
C TYR A 41 -0.88 7.60 -9.38
N PHE A 42 -1.94 7.41 -10.16
CA PHE A 42 -2.88 6.32 -9.97
C PHE A 42 -2.74 5.30 -11.08
N MET A 43 -2.54 4.04 -10.70
CA MET A 43 -2.63 2.93 -11.66
C MET A 43 -4.09 2.77 -12.08
N ASN A 44 -4.35 2.90 -13.38
CA ASN A 44 -5.70 2.75 -13.94
C ASN A 44 -6.05 1.27 -14.20
N LEU A 45 -5.81 0.43 -13.21
CA LEU A 45 -5.97 -1.02 -13.26
C LEU A 45 -7.32 -1.41 -12.67
N HIS A 46 -8.13 -2.14 -13.43
CA HIS A 46 -9.49 -2.54 -13.02
C HIS A 46 -9.65 -4.07 -13.07
N GLY A 47 -10.25 -4.65 -12.04
CA GLY A 47 -10.49 -6.09 -11.98
C GLY A 47 -9.25 -6.92 -11.66
N ALA A 48 -9.29 -8.22 -11.97
CA ALA A 48 -8.13 -9.10 -11.82
C ALA A 48 -7.13 -8.77 -12.93
N GLN A 49 -5.95 -8.30 -12.53
CA GLN A 49 -4.86 -7.98 -13.44
C GLN A 49 -3.75 -9.01 -13.29
N SER A 50 -3.04 -9.31 -14.37
CA SER A 50 -1.89 -10.20 -14.26
C SER A 50 -0.76 -9.54 -13.47
N LEU A 51 0.01 -10.34 -12.73
CA LEU A 51 1.20 -9.86 -12.03
C LEU A 51 2.16 -9.14 -12.98
N THR A 52 2.32 -9.66 -14.20
CA THR A 52 3.16 -9.08 -15.24
C THR A 52 2.73 -7.67 -15.63
N GLU A 53 1.43 -7.40 -15.80
CA GLU A 53 0.92 -6.06 -16.12
C GLU A 53 1.15 -5.08 -14.99
N VAL A 54 0.99 -5.53 -13.74
CA VAL A 54 1.22 -4.69 -12.56
C VAL A 54 2.70 -4.33 -12.46
N LEU A 55 3.61 -5.31 -12.55
CA LEU A 55 5.05 -5.06 -12.51
C LEU A 55 5.51 -4.15 -13.65
N LYS A 56 4.98 -4.34 -14.86
CA LYS A 56 5.29 -3.46 -15.99
C LYS A 56 4.83 -2.02 -15.74
N THR A 57 3.64 -1.85 -15.17
CA THR A 57 3.12 -0.52 -14.82
C THR A 57 3.97 0.14 -13.73
N MET A 58 4.38 -0.64 -12.72
CA MET A 58 5.30 -0.18 -11.68
C MET A 58 6.64 0.23 -12.27
N GLU A 59 7.21 -0.56 -13.18
CA GLU A 59 8.49 -0.26 -13.83
C GLU A 59 8.44 1.04 -14.64
N VAL A 60 7.36 1.25 -15.41
CA VAL A 60 7.12 2.52 -16.12
C VAL A 60 7.05 3.69 -15.12
N GLY A 61 6.33 3.54 -14.01
CA GLY A 61 6.24 4.58 -12.99
C GLY A 61 7.59 4.94 -12.37
N VAL A 62 8.43 3.95 -12.07
CA VAL A 62 9.77 4.19 -11.52
C VAL A 62 10.68 4.84 -12.57
N LYS A 63 10.73 4.27 -13.78
CA LYS A 63 11.68 4.67 -14.82
C LYS A 63 11.35 6.02 -15.45
N ASP A 64 10.07 6.25 -15.76
CA ASP A 64 9.66 7.39 -16.57
C ASP A 64 9.15 8.55 -15.70
N SER A 65 8.60 8.25 -14.52
CA SER A 65 8.03 9.25 -13.60
C SER A 65 8.81 9.42 -12.29
N GLY A 66 9.90 8.67 -12.08
CA GLY A 66 10.71 8.78 -10.87
C GLY A 66 9.98 8.36 -9.59
N VAL A 67 9.02 7.44 -9.68
CA VAL A 67 8.27 6.99 -8.49
C VAL A 67 9.18 6.22 -7.54
N GLU A 68 9.30 6.71 -6.31
CA GLU A 68 10.11 6.07 -5.26
C GLU A 68 9.29 5.23 -4.28
N HIS A 69 7.97 5.47 -4.18
CA HIS A 69 7.06 4.77 -3.28
C HIS A 69 5.81 4.30 -3.99
N ILE A 70 5.56 2.99 -3.92
CA ILE A 70 4.41 2.34 -4.54
C ILE A 70 3.50 1.77 -3.45
N VAL A 71 2.22 2.12 -3.49
CA VAL A 71 1.20 1.60 -2.57
C VAL A 71 0.24 0.68 -3.34
N ILE A 72 0.12 -0.56 -2.87
CA ILE A 72 -0.73 -1.59 -3.46
C ILE A 72 -1.90 -1.88 -2.50
N ASP A 73 -3.11 -1.45 -2.87
CA ASP A 73 -4.36 -1.70 -2.15
C ASP A 73 -5.40 -2.34 -3.10
N ASN A 74 -5.72 -3.63 -3.02
CA ASN A 74 -5.35 -4.61 -2.00
C ASN A 74 -4.86 -5.91 -2.64
N LEU A 75 -3.91 -6.61 -1.99
CA LEU A 75 -3.34 -7.88 -2.45
C LEU A 75 -4.42 -8.93 -2.78
N GLN A 76 -5.54 -8.93 -2.04
CA GLN A 76 -6.68 -9.85 -2.27
C GLN A 76 -7.40 -9.62 -3.60
N PHE A 77 -7.41 -8.39 -4.14
CA PHE A 77 -8.04 -8.11 -5.44
C PHE A 77 -7.14 -8.50 -6.61
N LEU A 78 -5.83 -8.35 -6.45
CA LEU A 78 -4.84 -8.65 -7.47
C LEU A 78 -4.75 -10.15 -7.79
N LEU A 79 -5.06 -11.01 -6.83
CA LEU A 79 -5.00 -12.48 -7.01
C LEU A 79 -6.23 -13.07 -7.69
N GLY A 80 -7.27 -12.26 -7.93
CA GLY A 80 -8.52 -12.65 -8.56
C GLY A 80 -9.40 -13.57 -7.69
N ALA A 81 -10.73 -13.41 -7.80
CA ALA A 81 -11.70 -14.31 -7.19
C ALA A 81 -11.90 -15.60 -8.00
N GLY A 82 -10.84 -16.14 -8.62
CA GLY A 82 -10.96 -17.32 -9.47
C GLY A 82 -11.26 -18.59 -8.65
N ASP A 83 -12.11 -19.47 -9.19
CA ASP A 83 -12.56 -20.77 -8.64
C ASP A 83 -11.44 -21.81 -8.40
N GLY A 84 -10.16 -21.40 -8.47
CA GLY A 84 -9.02 -22.26 -8.14
C GLY A 84 -9.00 -22.64 -6.66
N ALA A 85 -8.50 -23.84 -6.38
CA ALA A 85 -8.40 -24.40 -5.05
C ALA A 85 -7.62 -23.46 -4.11
N PHE A 86 -7.97 -23.47 -2.82
CA PHE A 86 -7.37 -22.61 -1.79
C PHE A 86 -5.83 -22.65 -1.76
N VAL A 87 -5.25 -23.81 -2.07
CA VAL A 87 -3.79 -24.02 -2.17
C VAL A 87 -3.17 -23.19 -3.30
N GLU A 88 -3.79 -23.14 -4.48
CA GLU A 88 -3.29 -22.38 -5.63
C GLU A 88 -3.36 -20.87 -5.39
N ARG A 89 -4.28 -20.41 -4.54
CA ARG A 89 -4.37 -18.99 -4.17
C ARG A 89 -3.19 -18.55 -3.30
N PHE A 90 -2.80 -19.38 -2.33
CA PHE A 90 -1.63 -19.10 -1.50
C PHE A 90 -0.33 -19.15 -2.28
N GLN A 91 -0.15 -20.13 -3.17
CA GLN A 91 1.04 -20.21 -4.01
C GLN A 91 1.15 -18.99 -4.94
N ARG A 92 0.05 -18.55 -5.54
CA ARG A 92 0.02 -17.32 -6.34
C ARG A 92 0.36 -16.08 -5.51
N GLN A 93 -0.16 -15.99 -4.29
CA GLN A 93 0.16 -14.89 -3.38
C GLN A 93 1.64 -14.87 -3.01
N ASP A 94 2.20 -16.03 -2.67
CA ASP A 94 3.60 -16.17 -2.30
C ASP A 94 4.52 -15.78 -3.47
N HIS A 95 4.19 -16.21 -4.69
CA HIS A 95 4.88 -15.78 -5.90
C HIS A 95 4.77 -14.26 -6.12
N TYR A 96 3.58 -13.69 -5.97
CA TYR A 96 3.36 -12.25 -6.10
C TYR A 96 4.22 -11.43 -5.13
N ILE A 97 4.28 -11.85 -3.86
CA ILE A 97 5.10 -11.20 -2.83
C ILE A 97 6.59 -11.32 -3.14
N GLN A 98 7.03 -12.47 -3.65
CA GLN A 98 8.42 -12.67 -4.04
C GLN A 98 8.83 -11.72 -5.17
N GLU A 99 8.00 -11.59 -6.21
CA GLU A 99 8.27 -10.66 -7.32
C GLU A 99 8.27 -9.20 -6.85
N LEU A 100 7.34 -8.81 -5.98
CA LEU A 100 7.34 -7.46 -5.41
C LEU A 100 8.59 -7.18 -4.56
N ARG A 101 9.05 -8.15 -3.79
CA ARG A 101 10.29 -8.03 -3.01
C ARG A 101 11.50 -7.90 -3.92
N ALA A 102 11.57 -8.71 -4.97
CA ALA A 102 12.63 -8.63 -5.97
C ALA A 102 12.64 -7.26 -6.65
N PHE A 103 11.47 -6.79 -7.12
CA PHE A 103 11.30 -5.48 -7.72
C PHE A 103 11.76 -4.35 -6.80
N ALA A 104 11.29 -4.34 -5.54
CA ALA A 104 11.68 -3.31 -4.56
C ALA A 104 13.19 -3.28 -4.33
N THR A 105 13.84 -4.44 -4.34
CA THR A 105 15.29 -4.56 -4.16
C THR A 105 16.05 -4.12 -5.40
N GLU A 106 15.61 -4.53 -6.59
CA GLU A 106 16.27 -4.21 -7.86
C GLU A 106 16.16 -2.71 -8.19
N LYS A 107 14.97 -2.14 -8.02
CA LYS A 107 14.68 -0.75 -8.39
C LYS A 107 14.96 0.26 -7.27
N GLY A 108 15.28 -0.21 -6.06
CA GLY A 108 15.46 0.66 -4.89
C GLY A 108 14.16 1.37 -4.44
N THR A 109 13.00 0.84 -4.82
CA THR A 109 11.69 1.45 -4.57
C THR A 109 11.09 0.93 -3.26
N HIS A 110 10.45 1.80 -2.49
CA HIS A 110 9.65 1.37 -1.35
C HIS A 110 8.30 0.84 -1.84
N VAL A 111 7.93 -0.38 -1.44
CA VAL A 111 6.63 -0.97 -1.76
C VAL A 111 5.84 -1.20 -0.47
N THR A 112 4.66 -0.58 -0.36
CA THR A 112 3.71 -0.80 0.73
C THR A 112 2.52 -1.58 0.23
N ILE A 113 2.18 -2.67 0.91
CA ILE A 113 1.08 -3.55 0.54
C ILE A 113 0.04 -3.52 1.66
N VAL A 114 -1.20 -3.22 1.32
CA VAL A 114 -2.35 -3.46 2.20
C VAL A 114 -2.70 -4.94 2.08
N ALA A 115 -2.98 -5.59 3.21
CA ALA A 115 -3.44 -6.97 3.25
C ALA A 115 -4.49 -7.11 4.36
N HIS A 116 -5.60 -7.78 4.05
CA HIS A 116 -6.59 -8.12 5.07
C HIS A 116 -6.11 -9.30 5.95
N PRO A 117 -6.37 -9.27 7.26
CA PRO A 117 -6.13 -10.42 8.13
C PRO A 117 -7.12 -11.56 7.82
N ARG A 118 -6.79 -12.78 8.27
CA ARG A 118 -7.74 -13.90 8.34
C ARG A 118 -8.88 -13.52 9.29
N LYS A 119 -10.06 -14.13 9.08
CA LYS A 119 -11.15 -14.04 10.05
C LYS A 119 -10.67 -14.68 11.36
N GLU A 120 -10.41 -13.84 12.35
CA GLU A 120 -10.12 -14.25 13.73
C GLU A 120 -11.39 -14.11 14.57
N GLU A 121 -11.41 -14.77 15.73
CA GLU A 121 -12.47 -14.58 16.71
C GLU A 121 -12.55 -13.12 17.19
N THR A 122 -13.77 -12.62 17.36
CA THR A 122 -14.03 -11.25 17.80
C THR A 122 -13.34 -10.97 19.14
N GLY A 123 -12.53 -9.92 19.20
CA GLY A 123 -11.81 -9.49 20.41
C GLY A 123 -10.39 -10.04 20.53
N ARG A 124 -9.95 -10.92 19.63
CA ARG A 124 -8.55 -11.36 19.60
C ARG A 124 -7.66 -10.33 18.89
N LEU A 125 -6.54 -9.97 19.52
CA LEU A 125 -5.53 -9.12 18.89
C LEU A 125 -4.88 -9.84 17.72
N LEU A 126 -4.72 -9.13 16.59
CA LEU A 126 -4.02 -9.66 15.43
C LEU A 126 -2.56 -9.95 15.78
N SER A 127 -2.10 -11.09 15.29
CA SER A 127 -0.70 -11.52 15.35
C SER A 127 -0.15 -11.70 13.93
N ILE A 128 1.14 -11.99 13.81
CA ILE A 128 1.74 -12.35 12.51
C ILE A 128 1.02 -13.57 11.90
N ASN A 129 0.55 -14.49 12.73
CA ASN A 129 -0.20 -15.68 12.29
C ASN A 129 -1.60 -15.34 11.77
N SER A 130 -2.11 -14.15 12.08
CA SER A 130 -3.42 -13.66 11.62
C SER A 130 -3.35 -13.08 10.20
N LEU A 131 -2.18 -13.02 9.57
CA LEU A 131 -2.06 -12.56 8.18
C LEU A 131 -2.71 -13.57 7.21
N TYR A 132 -3.57 -13.06 6.31
CA TYR A 132 -4.20 -13.89 5.28
C TYR A 132 -3.21 -14.14 4.15
N GLY A 133 -2.82 -15.40 4.00
CA GLY A 133 -1.94 -15.82 2.93
C GLY A 133 -0.97 -16.93 3.31
N GLY A 134 -0.05 -17.22 2.40
CA GLY A 134 1.12 -18.02 2.71
C GLY A 134 2.09 -17.24 3.63
N GLY A 135 3.02 -17.97 4.25
CA GLY A 135 3.98 -17.40 5.20
C GLY A 135 4.97 -16.41 4.58
N LYS A 136 5.00 -16.28 3.24
CA LYS A 136 5.94 -15.39 2.55
C LYS A 136 5.76 -13.92 2.88
N ILE A 137 4.54 -13.46 3.14
CA ILE A 137 4.32 -12.03 3.51
C ILE A 137 5.14 -11.68 4.76
N SER A 138 5.09 -12.52 5.80
CA SER A 138 5.78 -12.23 7.05
C SER A 138 7.29 -12.43 6.96
N GLN A 139 7.73 -13.38 6.14
CA GLN A 139 9.14 -13.65 5.89
C GLN A 139 9.78 -12.53 5.08
N GLU A 140 9.18 -12.21 3.93
CA GLU A 140 9.73 -11.25 2.98
C GLU A 140 9.63 -9.84 3.55
N ALA A 141 8.50 -9.37 4.08
CA ALA A 141 8.31 -7.96 4.44
C ALA A 141 9.33 -7.44 5.48
N ASP A 142 9.87 -6.25 5.26
CA ASP A 142 10.79 -5.60 6.23
C ASP A 142 10.02 -5.11 7.45
N ASN A 143 8.87 -4.49 7.21
CA ASN A 143 8.03 -3.86 8.21
C ASN A 143 6.63 -4.47 8.16
N ILE A 144 6.07 -4.77 9.34
CA ILE A 144 4.70 -5.26 9.46
C ILE A 144 3.98 -4.41 10.49
N MET A 145 2.89 -3.77 10.07
CA MET A 145 2.08 -2.85 10.87
C MET A 145 0.63 -3.30 10.83
N PHE A 146 0.02 -3.39 12.01
CA PHE A 146 -1.39 -3.74 12.17
C PHE A 146 -2.17 -2.54 12.67
N LEU A 147 -3.26 -2.20 11.98
CA LEU A 147 -4.27 -1.29 12.50
C LEU A 147 -5.26 -2.11 13.33
N GLN A 148 -5.31 -1.87 14.64
CA GLN A 148 -6.12 -2.63 15.58
C GLN A 148 -7.12 -1.74 16.32
N VAL A 149 -8.19 -2.37 16.79
CA VAL A 149 -9.15 -1.75 17.70
C VAL A 149 -9.18 -2.58 18.97
N ASP A 150 -8.81 -1.98 20.09
CA ASP A 150 -8.99 -2.57 21.41
C ASP A 150 -10.37 -2.17 21.94
N SER A 151 -11.23 -3.17 22.09
CA SER A 151 -12.58 -3.04 22.62
C SER A 151 -12.69 -3.56 24.07
N SER A 152 -11.58 -3.81 24.76
CA SER A 152 -11.58 -4.18 26.18
C SER A 152 -12.04 -3.04 27.09
N THR A 153 -11.89 -1.80 26.64
CA THR A 153 -12.39 -0.61 27.33
C THR A 153 -13.76 -0.18 26.80
N SER A 154 -14.59 0.46 27.63
CA SER A 154 -15.91 0.99 27.26
C SER A 154 -15.89 1.93 26.05
N ILE A 155 -14.74 2.53 25.77
CA ILE A 155 -14.47 3.33 24.56
C ILE A 155 -13.47 2.54 23.71
N PRO A 156 -13.81 2.11 22.48
CA PRO A 156 -12.89 1.40 21.61
C PRO A 156 -11.69 2.28 21.23
N LYS A 157 -10.47 1.79 21.44
CA LYS A 157 -9.24 2.50 21.09
C LYS A 157 -8.67 1.96 19.79
N LYS A 158 -8.54 2.81 18.77
CA LYS A 158 -7.84 2.47 17.52
C LYS A 158 -6.36 2.79 17.64
N TYR A 159 -5.48 1.87 17.30
CA TYR A 159 -4.04 2.08 17.37
C TYR A 159 -3.30 1.30 16.30
N LEU A 160 -2.07 1.73 16.03
CA LEU A 160 -1.17 1.14 15.06
C LEU A 160 -0.09 0.34 15.81
N GLN A 161 -0.05 -0.97 15.59
CA GLN A 161 0.91 -1.86 16.22
C GLN A 161 1.95 -2.31 15.21
N ARG A 162 3.22 -1.99 15.49
CA ARG A 162 4.36 -2.52 14.74
C ARG A 162 4.74 -3.90 15.28
N LYS A 163 4.75 -4.93 14.41
CA LYS A 163 5.12 -6.31 14.78
C LYS A 163 6.48 -6.75 14.24
N LYS A 164 6.95 -6.14 13.15
CA LYS A 164 8.28 -6.37 12.57
C LYS A 164 8.85 -5.02 12.13
N LEU A 165 10.13 -4.79 12.40
CA LEU A 165 10.89 -3.67 11.85
C LEU A 165 12.28 -4.16 11.47
N TYR A 166 12.55 -4.19 10.17
CA TYR A 166 13.90 -4.25 9.63
C TYR A 166 14.16 -2.94 8.90
N CYS A 167 15.08 -2.15 9.44
CA CYS A 167 15.54 -0.94 8.76
C CYS A 167 16.69 -1.32 7.85
N ARG A 168 16.41 -1.52 6.55
CA ARG A 168 17.46 -1.60 5.54
C ARG A 168 17.68 -0.20 5.01
N LEU A 169 18.66 0.51 5.59
CA LEU A 169 19.12 1.79 5.07
C LEU A 169 19.82 1.52 3.73
N THR A 170 19.07 1.66 2.64
CA THR A 170 19.67 1.70 1.30
C THR A 170 20.01 3.16 1.06
N VAL A 171 21.26 3.54 1.35
CA VAL A 171 21.79 4.85 0.96
C VAL A 171 21.95 4.82 -0.55
N THR A 172 20.99 5.36 -1.29
CA THR A 172 21.15 5.65 -2.71
C THR A 172 22.13 6.81 -2.81
N LYS A 173 23.41 6.50 -3.06
CA LYS A 173 24.35 7.48 -3.58
C LYS A 173 23.94 7.75 -5.02
N ASP A 174 23.28 8.86 -5.26
CA ASP A 174 23.36 9.58 -6.54
C ASP A 174 22.94 11.03 -6.34
N THR A 175 23.93 11.85 -5.98
CA THR A 175 24.06 13.23 -6.45
C THR A 175 25.52 13.58 -6.26
N THR A 176 26.21 13.66 -7.39
CA THR A 176 27.50 14.34 -7.52
C THR A 176 27.30 15.82 -7.22
N ASP A 177 27.26 16.19 -5.95
CA ASP A 177 27.51 17.57 -5.54
C ASP A 177 28.94 17.66 -5.05
N THR A 178 29.74 18.35 -5.86
CA THR A 178 31.11 18.75 -5.60
C THR A 178 31.20 19.40 -4.22
N CYS A 179 31.98 18.79 -3.33
CA CYS A 179 32.59 19.49 -2.21
C CYS A 179 33.44 20.64 -2.77
N SER A 180 32.96 21.87 -2.67
CA SER A 180 33.81 23.04 -2.58
C SER A 180 34.05 23.34 -1.09
N VAL A 181 35.33 23.43 -0.76
CA VAL A 181 35.95 23.67 0.55
C VAL A 181 35.34 24.86 1.29
#